data_AF-A0A359EAG0-F1
#
_entry.id   AF-A0A359EAG0-F1
#
_cell.length_a   1.000
_cell.length_b   1.000
_cell.length_c   1.000
_cell.angle_alpha   90.00
_cell.angle_beta   90.00
_cell.angle_gamma   90.00
#
_symmetry.space_group_name_H-M   'P 1'
#
loop_
_entity.id
_entity.type
_entity.pdbx_description
1 polymer ?
#
loop_
_entity_poly.entity_id
_entity_poly.type
_entity_poly.pdbx_seq_one_letter_code
_entity_poly.pdbx_strand_id
1 'polypeptide(L)' 'FDEDRKLVYRGQFDDSRPSKDAPVTGNDLRKALDTMLAGETIPEDSQTPSMGCNIKWKPGNEPEYFG' A
#
# COMPACT_ATOMS: atom_id res chain seq x y z
N PHE A 1 -1.66 -9.11 4.66
CA PHE A 1 -2.72 -10.02 5.15
C PHE A 1 -2.20 -10.68 6.40
N ASP A 2 -3.04 -10.88 7.41
CA ASP A 2 -2.70 -11.61 8.64
C ASP A 2 -2.84 -13.13 8.47
N GLU A 3 -2.71 -13.90 9.55
CA GLU A 3 -2.85 -15.36 9.58
C GLU A 3 -4.25 -15.86 9.15
N ASP A 4 -5.28 -15.03 9.36
CA ASP A 4 -6.66 -15.28 8.95
C ASP A 4 -6.94 -14.89 7.48
N ARG A 5 -5.93 -14.42 6.76
CA ARG A 5 -6.05 -13.84 5.41
C ARG A 5 -6.96 -12.61 5.35
N LYS A 6 -7.06 -11.84 6.43
CA LYS A 6 -7.71 -10.53 6.43
C LYS A 6 -6.74 -9.46 5.98
N LEU A 7 -7.24 -8.49 5.22
CA LEU A 7 -6.43 -7.36 4.76
C LEU A 7 -6.22 -6.41 5.94
N VAL A 8 -4.97 -6.28 6.38
CA VAL A 8 -4.59 -5.43 7.53
C VAL A 8 -3.81 -4.17 7.11
N TYR A 9 -3.26 -4.15 5.88
CA TYR A 9 -2.56 -2.99 5.34
C TYR A 9 -2.75 -2.91 3.82
N ARG A 10 -3.12 -1.73 3.33
CA ARG A 10 -3.21 -1.36 1.92
C ARG A 10 -2.82 0.10 1.77
N GLY A 11 -1.62 0.34 1.27
CA GLY A 11 -1.12 1.69 1.10
C GLY A 11 0.18 1.73 0.33
N GLN A 12 0.87 2.86 0.44
CA GLN A 12 2.18 3.10 -0.12
C GLN A 12 3.25 2.18 0.47
N PHE A 13 4.39 2.08 -0.21
CA PHE A 13 5.58 1.44 0.35
C PHE A 13 6.26 2.36 1.36
N ASP A 14 6.42 3.63 0.98
CA ASP A 14 6.96 4.76 1.73
C ASP A 14 6.57 6.09 1.06
N ASP A 15 7.13 7.19 1.55
CA ASP A 15 6.93 8.55 1.03
C ASP A 15 7.69 8.86 -0.26
N SER A 16 8.56 7.97 -0.74
CA SER A 16 9.36 8.22 -1.94
C SER A 16 8.47 8.31 -3.18
N ARG A 17 8.81 9.21 -4.11
CA ARG A 17 8.11 9.37 -5.39
C ARG A 17 9.13 9.68 -6.49
N PRO A 18 8.87 9.28 -7.74
CA PRO A 18 9.67 9.76 -8.87
C PRO A 18 9.77 11.29 -8.83
N SER A 19 10.95 11.83 -9.11
CA SER A 19 11.24 13.27 -9.12
C SER A 19 11.13 13.97 -7.76
N LYS A 20 11.08 13.24 -6.64
CA LYS A 20 11.31 13.78 -5.29
C LYS A 20 12.62 13.21 -4.73
N ASP A 21 13.33 14.01 -3.95
CA ASP A 21 14.60 13.62 -3.32
C ASP A 21 14.45 12.78 -2.03
N ALA A 22 13.24 12.26 -1.77
CA ALA A 22 13.01 11.40 -0.62
C ALA A 22 13.65 10.01 -0.87
N PRO A 23 14.45 9.49 0.07
CA PRO A 23 15.06 8.17 -0.08
C PRO A 23 13.98 7.08 -0.07
N VAL A 24 14.26 5.99 -0.79
CA VAL A 24 13.45 4.77 -0.72
C VAL A 24 13.76 4.07 0.61
N THR A 25 12.78 4.01 1.49
CA THR A 25 12.94 3.50 2.86
C THR A 25 12.06 2.29 3.14
N GLY A 26 10.88 2.18 2.51
CA GLY A 26 9.82 1.22 2.81
C GLY A 26 9.27 1.29 4.23
N ASN A 27 9.35 2.45 4.88
CA ASN A 27 9.04 2.61 6.30
C ASN A 27 7.58 2.29 6.64
N ASP A 28 6.62 2.69 5.80
CA ASP A 28 5.19 2.44 6.06
C ASP A 28 4.90 0.94 6.04
N LEU A 29 5.37 0.24 5.01
CA LEU A 29 5.16 -1.21 4.90
C LEU A 29 5.90 -1.98 6.00
N ARG A 30 7.14 -1.58 6.35
CA ARG A 30 7.88 -2.20 7.47
C ARG A 30 7.16 -2.01 8.79
N LYS A 31 6.72 -0.79 9.09
CA LYS A 31 5.97 -0.50 10.32
C LYS A 31 4.69 -1.31 10.41
N ALA A 32 3.94 -1.43 9.31
CA ALA A 32 2.75 -2.27 9.25
C ALA A 32 3.07 -3.75 9.56
N LEU A 33 4.19 -4.27 9.03
CA LEU A 33 4.64 -5.63 9.32
C LEU A 33 5.07 -5.80 10.78
N ASP A 34 5.86 -4.87 11.33
CA ASP A 34 6.33 -4.91 12.71
C ASP A 34 5.16 -4.86 13.70
N THR A 35 4.18 -3.97 13.47
CA THR A 35 2.94 -3.88 14.26
C THR A 35 2.14 -5.19 14.19
N MET A 36 1.98 -5.76 12.99
CA MET A 36 1.28 -7.04 12.83
C MET A 36 2.00 -8.19 13.56
N LEU A 37 3.33 -8.27 13.45
CA LEU A 37 4.14 -9.30 14.11
C LEU A 37 4.15 -9.15 15.64
N ALA A 38 3.97 -7.94 16.16
CA ALA A 38 3.76 -7.67 17.57
C ALA A 38 2.36 -8.07 18.07
N GLY A 39 1.45 -8.49 17.17
CA GLY A 39 0.05 -8.77 17.50
C GLY A 39 -0.78 -7.51 17.74
N GLU A 40 -0.29 -6.35 17.29
CA GLU A 40 -0.95 -5.07 17.46
C GLU A 40 -1.83 -4.73 16.25
N THR A 41 -2.79 -3.83 16.45
CA THR A 41 -3.66 -3.33 15.37
C THR A 41 -2.96 -2.23 14.59
N ILE A 42 -2.90 -2.38 13.26
CA ILE A 42 -2.39 -1.35 12.35
C ILE A 42 -3.46 -0.23 12.25
N PRO A 43 -3.16 1.02 12.61
CA PRO A 43 -4.13 2.11 12.53
C PRO A 43 -4.54 2.39 11.08
N GLU A 44 -5.85 2.44 10.80
CA GLU A 44 -6.36 2.67 9.44
C GLU A 44 -6.01 4.07 8.90
N ASP A 45 -6.00 5.07 9.77
CA ASP A 45 -5.65 6.46 9.46
C ASP A 45 -4.18 6.66 9.09
N SER A 46 -3.32 5.68 9.40
CA SER A 46 -1.89 5.70 9.02
C SER A 46 -1.62 5.19 7.60
N GLN A 47 -2.64 4.74 6.85
CA GLN A 47 -2.47 4.11 5.54
C GLN A 47 -2.67 5.12 4.39
N THR A 48 -1.58 5.69 3.90
CA THR A 48 -1.60 6.54 2.70
C THR A 48 -1.74 5.67 1.43
N PRO A 49 -2.67 5.95 0.50
CA PRO A 49 -2.79 5.18 -0.73
C PRO A 49 -1.51 5.18 -1.58
N SER A 50 -1.19 4.02 -2.17
CA SER A 50 -0.09 3.91 -3.14
C SER A 50 -0.39 4.74 -4.40
N MET A 51 0.65 5.33 -4.99
CA MET A 51 0.56 6.09 -6.23
C MET A 51 1.44 5.48 -7.31
N GLY A 52 0.91 5.36 -8.52
CA GLY A 52 1.62 4.79 -9.66
C GLY A 52 0.81 4.87 -10.95
N CYS A 53 1.34 4.28 -12.02
CA CYS A 53 0.60 4.14 -13.26
C CYS A 53 -0.69 3.34 -13.02
N ASN A 54 -1.73 3.65 -13.79
CA ASN A 54 -2.90 2.78 -13.87
C ASN A 54 -2.50 1.36 -14.32
N ILE A 55 -3.25 0.36 -13.86
CA ILE A 55 -3.15 -1.00 -14.38
C ILE A 55 -3.48 -0.96 -15.88
N LYS A 56 -2.67 -1.66 -16.68
CA LYS A 56 -2.87 -1.77 -18.13
C LYS A 56 -3.79 -2.96 -18.41
N TRP A 57 -5.09 -2.71 -18.32
CA TRP A 57 -6.11 -3.70 -18.59
C TRP A 57 -6.13 -4.10 -20.07
N LYS A 58 -6.46 -5.37 -20.32
CA LYS A 58 -6.82 -5.81 -21.67
C LYS A 58 -8.14 -5.12 -22.07
N PRO A 59 -8.36 -4.79 -23.35
CA PRO A 59 -9.63 -4.23 -23.80
C PRO A 59 -10.82 -5.10 -23.36
N GLY A 60 -11.84 -4.49 -22.75
CA GLY A 60 -13.03 -5.14 -22.21
C GLY A 60 -12.90 -5.70 -20.78
N ASN A 61 -11.73 -5.59 -20.14
CA ASN A 61 -11.46 -6.09 -18.79
C ASN A 61 -11.07 -4.98 -17.80
N GLU A 62 -11.34 -3.75 -18.16
CA GLU A 62 -11.22 -2.59 -17.30
C GLU A 62 -12.30 -2.62 -16.22
N PRO A 63 -12.01 -2.16 -15.01
CA PRO A 63 -13.03 -1.97 -13.98
C PRO A 63 -13.91 -0.77 -14.31
N GLU A 64 -15.10 -0.71 -13.71
CA GLU A 64 -16.07 0.39 -13.91
C GLU A 64 -15.50 1.78 -13.59
N TYR A 65 -14.50 1.86 -12.71
CA TYR A 65 -13.83 3.11 -12.36
C TYR A 65 -12.74 3.54 -13.37
N PHE A 66 -12.50 2.78 -14.44
CA PHE A 66 -11.46 3.07 -15.43
C PHE A 66 -11.97 4.11 -16.46
N GLY A 67 -11.56 5.37 -16.27
CA GLY A 67 -11.92 6.49 -17.16
C GLY A 67 -11.55 7.82 -16.55
#